data_AF-A0A1E7X9G2-F1
#
_entry.id   AF-A0A1E7X9G2-F1
#
_cell.length_a   1.000
_cell.length_b   1.000
_cell.length_c   1.000
_cell.angle_alpha   90.00
_cell.angle_beta   90.00
_cell.angle_gamma   90.00
#
_symmetry.space_group_name_H-M   'P 1'
#
loop_
_entity.id
_entity.type
_entity.pdbx_description
1 polymer ?
#
loop_
_entity_poly.entity_id
_entity_poly.type
_entity_poly.pdbx_seq_one_letter_code
_entity_poly.pdbx_strand_id
1 'polypeptide(L)'
;MNYKDYLTTRGYKPHAEALDTGALKLHHIKKQLKTYNPTYPNILMLIALDNKQYKTAILDSKQGLIAVPQTPKQLLCQMTNQLDVMSHWMMRMIAKHKGINEYVPYVYGGLSFSPLKTGENGTQTWISTKEIDGRQEHNDFHHLKIWFKGVPTAFIINATEHFIFERSADANLIQRAHDSLIHQMNLATSLDFQESYNLFRVANFKESPLALFSDIKEDVVKKAFKHAGYEFTDKDVEAVVKRCIE
;
A
#
# COMPACT_ATOMS: atom_id res chain seq x y z
N MET A 1 -13.76 0.17 -19.99
CA MET A 1 -14.05 1.60 -19.70
C MET A 1 -12.93 2.45 -20.30
N ASN A 2 -13.25 3.56 -20.98
CA ASN A 2 -12.23 4.44 -21.57
C ASN A 2 -12.04 5.69 -20.69
N TYR A 3 -10.85 5.86 -20.11
CA TYR A 3 -10.61 6.97 -19.18
C TYR A 3 -10.58 8.35 -19.85
N LYS A 4 -10.46 8.41 -21.18
CA LYS A 4 -10.54 9.67 -21.94
C LYS A 4 -11.91 10.35 -21.81
N ASP A 5 -12.97 9.58 -21.59
CA ASP A 5 -14.33 10.11 -21.44
C ASP A 5 -14.51 10.94 -20.16
N TYR A 6 -13.60 10.77 -19.19
CA TYR A 6 -13.57 11.47 -17.90
C TYR A 6 -12.64 12.68 -17.91
N LEU A 7 -11.98 12.96 -19.05
CA LEU A 7 -11.14 14.13 -19.24
C LEU A 7 -11.94 15.29 -19.84
N THR A 8 -11.62 16.52 -19.40
CA THR A 8 -12.14 17.74 -20.04
C THR A 8 -11.52 17.91 -21.43
N THR A 9 -12.05 18.84 -22.23
CA THR A 9 -11.45 19.20 -23.52
C THR A 9 -9.99 19.62 -23.38
N ARG A 10 -9.63 20.29 -22.27
CA ARG A 10 -8.24 20.68 -21.97
C ARG A 10 -7.37 19.48 -21.59
N GLY A 11 -7.94 18.50 -20.90
CA GLY A 11 -7.24 17.26 -20.52
C GLY A 11 -7.04 16.29 -21.68
N TYR A 12 -7.87 16.33 -22.72
CA TYR A 12 -7.78 15.40 -23.84
C TYR A 12 -6.45 15.52 -24.61
N LYS A 13 -5.98 16.75 -24.86
CA LYS A 13 -4.74 17.01 -25.61
C LYS A 13 -3.47 16.41 -24.96
N PRO A 14 -3.16 16.68 -23.68
CA PRO A 14 -1.98 16.11 -23.02
C PRO A 14 -2.09 14.60 -22.75
N HIS A 15 -3.28 14.00 -22.91
CA HIS A 15 -3.53 12.59 -22.64
C HIS A 15 -4.12 11.86 -23.86
N ALA A 16 -3.78 12.34 -25.07
CA ALA A 16 -4.40 11.92 -26.32
C ALA A 16 -4.10 10.45 -26.65
N GLU A 17 -2.92 9.95 -26.29
CA GLU A 17 -2.52 8.55 -26.53
C GLU A 17 -2.65 7.70 -25.27
N ALA A 18 -2.14 8.20 -24.15
CA ALA A 18 -2.17 7.55 -22.83
C ALA A 18 -2.44 8.58 -21.74
N LEU A 19 -3.00 8.15 -20.61
CA LEU A 19 -3.17 9.01 -19.45
C LEU A 19 -1.84 9.13 -18.71
N ASP A 20 -1.16 10.25 -18.92
CA ASP A 20 0.07 10.60 -18.22
C ASP A 20 -0.25 11.13 -16.82
N THR A 21 0.18 10.38 -15.81
CA THR A 21 -0.07 10.69 -14.41
C THR A 21 0.79 11.84 -13.88
N GLY A 22 1.97 12.08 -14.47
CA GLY A 22 2.83 13.22 -14.13
C GLY A 22 2.33 14.54 -14.72
N ALA A 23 1.68 14.48 -15.89
CA ALA A 23 1.07 15.64 -16.53
C ALA A 23 -0.37 15.93 -16.08
N LEU A 24 -0.98 15.06 -15.27
CA LEU A 24 -2.38 15.19 -14.86
C LEU A 24 -2.59 16.39 -13.93
N LYS A 25 -3.49 17.30 -14.31
CA LYS A 25 -3.85 18.48 -13.52
C LYS A 25 -5.35 18.50 -13.23
N LEU A 26 -5.77 19.21 -12.18
CA LEU A 26 -7.17 19.29 -11.77
C LEU A 26 -8.13 19.67 -12.93
N HIS A 27 -7.76 20.68 -13.73
CA HIS A 27 -8.61 21.14 -14.84
C HIS A 27 -8.67 20.15 -16.02
N HIS A 28 -7.91 19.05 -15.99
CA HIS A 28 -8.04 17.95 -16.93
C HIS A 28 -9.20 17.01 -16.56
N ILE A 29 -9.69 17.04 -15.32
CA ILE A 29 -10.63 16.06 -14.78
C ILE A 29 -12.05 16.63 -14.78
N LYS A 30 -13.00 15.93 -15.42
CA LYS A 30 -14.41 16.36 -15.50
C LYS A 30 -15.13 16.30 -14.16
N LYS A 31 -14.92 15.21 -13.40
CA LYS A 31 -15.69 14.92 -12.18
C LYS A 31 -14.89 15.29 -10.94
N GLN A 32 -15.48 16.14 -10.11
CA GLN A 32 -14.89 16.61 -8.85
C GLN A 32 -15.91 16.40 -7.74
N LEU A 33 -15.50 15.77 -6.63
CA LEU A 33 -16.38 15.48 -5.50
C LEU A 33 -15.81 16.08 -4.22
N LYS A 34 -16.67 16.75 -3.44
CA LYS A 34 -16.29 17.30 -2.11
C LYS A 34 -16.10 16.20 -1.07
N THR A 35 -16.83 15.10 -1.23
CA THR A 35 -16.73 13.91 -0.39
C THR A 35 -16.74 12.69 -1.29
N TYR A 36 -15.97 11.69 -0.92
CA TYR A 36 -15.89 10.44 -1.65
C TYR A 36 -15.69 9.31 -0.65
N ASN A 37 -16.48 8.25 -0.81
CA ASN A 37 -16.35 7.02 -0.05
C ASN A 37 -15.73 5.98 -0.99
N PRO A 38 -14.43 5.69 -0.83
CA PRO A 38 -13.72 4.80 -1.73
C PRO A 38 -14.30 3.40 -1.77
N THR A 39 -14.34 2.80 -2.96
CA THR A 39 -14.59 1.36 -3.11
C THR A 39 -13.27 0.71 -3.53
N TYR A 40 -12.40 0.43 -2.55
CA TYR A 40 -11.00 0.06 -2.78
C TYR A 40 -10.75 -1.09 -3.77
N PRO A 41 -11.59 -2.16 -3.82
CA PRO A 41 -11.44 -3.20 -4.86
C PRO A 41 -11.46 -2.70 -6.29
N ASN A 42 -12.05 -1.52 -6.54
CA ASN A 42 -12.11 -0.93 -7.88
C ASN A 42 -11.02 0.13 -8.09
N ILE A 43 -10.30 0.55 -7.06
CA ILE A 43 -9.32 1.63 -7.21
C ILE A 43 -8.03 1.05 -7.79
N LEU A 44 -7.58 1.65 -8.88
CA LEU A 44 -6.36 1.28 -9.60
C LEU A 44 -5.19 2.18 -9.20
N MET A 45 -5.44 3.47 -8.99
CA MET A 45 -4.42 4.44 -8.60
C MET A 45 -4.99 5.59 -7.75
N LEU A 46 -4.16 6.13 -6.87
CA LEU A 46 -4.37 7.39 -6.16
C LEU A 46 -3.26 8.35 -6.59
N ILE A 47 -3.58 9.27 -7.51
CA ILE A 47 -2.62 10.20 -8.11
C ILE A 47 -2.64 11.50 -7.31
N ALA A 48 -1.51 11.89 -6.74
CA ALA A 48 -1.40 13.15 -6.04
C ALA A 48 -1.54 14.33 -7.03
N LEU A 49 -2.37 15.32 -6.68
CA LEU A 49 -2.54 16.54 -7.47
C LEU A 49 -1.91 17.72 -6.74
N ASP A 50 -1.20 18.57 -7.48
CA ASP A 50 -0.73 19.85 -6.98
C ASP A 50 -1.86 20.88 -6.98
N ASN A 51 -2.77 20.77 -6.01
CA ASN A 51 -3.87 21.70 -5.82
C ASN A 51 -4.32 21.76 -4.36
N LYS A 52 -4.62 22.97 -3.87
CA LYS A 52 -4.98 23.21 -2.46
C LYS A 52 -6.32 22.59 -2.07
N GLN A 53 -7.29 22.58 -2.98
CA GLN A 53 -8.67 22.16 -2.71
C GLN A 53 -8.89 20.68 -3.06
N TYR A 54 -8.40 20.21 -4.20
CA TYR A 54 -8.54 18.84 -4.68
C TYR A 54 -7.17 18.18 -4.79
N LYS A 55 -6.80 17.39 -3.77
CA LYS A 55 -5.44 16.91 -3.57
C LYS A 55 -5.15 15.55 -4.21
N THR A 56 -6.17 14.83 -4.67
CA THR A 56 -5.99 13.51 -5.28
C THR A 56 -6.95 13.29 -6.43
N ALA A 57 -6.44 12.71 -7.51
CA ALA A 57 -7.24 12.07 -8.54
C ALA A 57 -7.28 10.57 -8.27
N ILE A 58 -8.48 10.03 -8.17
CA ILE A 58 -8.74 8.61 -7.97
C ILE A 58 -9.06 8.01 -9.33
N LEU A 59 -8.27 6.99 -9.69
CA LEU A 59 -8.52 6.14 -10.83
C LEU A 59 -9.31 4.92 -10.34
N ASP A 60 -10.62 4.91 -10.57
CA ASP A 60 -11.54 3.83 -10.17
C ASP A 60 -12.01 3.10 -11.43
N SER A 61 -11.94 1.77 -11.48
CA SER A 61 -12.27 0.92 -12.64
C SER A 61 -13.76 0.89 -13.00
N LYS A 62 -14.64 1.34 -12.10
CA LYS A 62 -16.09 1.43 -12.29
C LYS A 62 -16.58 2.86 -12.41
N GLN A 63 -15.98 3.79 -11.67
CA GLN A 63 -16.44 5.18 -11.60
C GLN A 63 -15.64 6.15 -12.49
N GLY A 64 -14.52 5.69 -13.06
CA GLY A 64 -13.65 6.48 -13.92
C GLY A 64 -12.67 7.34 -13.11
N LEU A 65 -12.39 8.55 -13.61
CA LEU A 65 -11.44 9.48 -13.01
C LEU A 65 -12.17 10.56 -12.19
N ILE A 66 -11.81 10.69 -10.92
CA ILE A 66 -12.49 11.58 -9.97
C ILE A 66 -11.46 12.38 -9.17
N ALA A 67 -11.61 13.70 -9.08
CA ALA A 67 -10.81 14.52 -8.17
C ALA A 67 -11.49 14.70 -6.81
N VAL A 68 -10.73 14.59 -5.72
CA VAL A 68 -11.22 14.68 -4.33
C VAL A 68 -10.30 15.52 -3.44
N PRO A 69 -10.79 16.10 -2.33
CA PRO A 69 -9.99 16.95 -1.42
C PRO A 69 -9.02 16.19 -0.51
N GLN A 70 -9.26 14.91 -0.27
CA GLN A 70 -8.39 14.07 0.54
C GLN A 70 -7.04 13.86 -0.15
N THR A 71 -5.96 13.73 0.63
CA THR A 71 -4.66 13.28 0.11
C THR A 71 -4.65 11.75 -0.09
N PRO A 72 -3.70 11.20 -0.87
CA PRO A 72 -3.61 9.74 -1.04
C PRO A 72 -3.44 9.03 0.30
N LYS A 73 -2.64 9.61 1.22
CA LYS A 73 -2.45 9.07 2.58
C LYS A 73 -3.75 9.09 3.40
N GLN A 74 -4.54 10.16 3.33
CA GLN A 74 -5.83 10.21 4.03
C GLN A 74 -6.80 9.15 3.50
N LEU A 75 -6.84 8.96 2.17
CA LEU A 75 -7.62 7.88 1.55
C LEU A 75 -7.11 6.50 2.00
N LEU A 76 -5.80 6.26 2.05
CA LEU A 76 -5.27 4.98 2.54
C LEU A 76 -5.60 4.73 4.02
N CYS A 77 -5.57 5.76 4.87
CA CYS A 77 -6.00 5.63 6.27
C CYS A 77 -7.52 5.39 6.40
N GLN A 78 -8.33 5.90 5.48
CA GLN A 78 -9.77 5.55 5.45
C GLN A 78 -9.97 4.07 5.10
N MET A 79 -9.09 3.49 4.27
CA MET A 79 -9.11 2.07 3.91
C MET A 79 -8.97 1.17 5.14
N THR A 80 -8.01 1.50 6.00
CA THR A 80 -7.73 0.72 7.22
C THR A 80 -8.86 0.78 8.24
N ASN A 81 -9.75 1.77 8.13
CA ASN A 81 -10.92 1.88 9.02
C ASN A 81 -12.17 1.20 8.43
N GLN A 82 -12.23 1.02 7.11
CA GLN A 82 -13.39 0.43 6.42
C GLN A 82 -13.25 -1.07 6.21
N LEU A 83 -12.02 -1.54 6.09
CA LEU A 83 -11.68 -2.94 5.92
C LEU A 83 -10.99 -3.41 7.20
N ASP A 84 -11.20 -4.66 7.63
CA ASP A 84 -10.52 -5.27 8.80
C ASP A 84 -9.05 -5.55 8.50
N VAL A 85 -8.33 -4.50 8.11
CA VAL A 85 -6.93 -4.53 7.74
C VAL A 85 -6.07 -4.38 8.97
N MET A 86 -4.90 -5.03 8.97
CA MET A 86 -3.85 -4.67 9.93
C MET A 86 -3.57 -3.18 9.91
N SER A 87 -3.33 -2.62 11.10
CA SER A 87 -2.93 -1.22 11.23
C SER A 87 -1.68 -0.91 10.40
N HIS A 88 -1.54 0.35 9.96
CA HIS A 88 -0.34 0.81 9.24
C HIS A 88 0.96 0.51 10.00
N TRP A 89 0.92 0.56 11.33
CA TRP A 89 2.08 0.21 12.15
C TRP A 89 2.43 -1.28 12.03
N MET A 90 1.46 -2.19 12.11
CA MET A 90 1.70 -3.63 11.93
C MET A 90 2.25 -3.93 10.54
N MET A 91 1.71 -3.32 9.48
CA MET A 91 2.26 -3.47 8.13
C MET A 91 3.72 -3.01 8.04
N ARG A 92 4.07 -1.89 8.68
CA ARG A 92 5.46 -1.42 8.74
C ARG A 92 6.37 -2.38 9.49
N MET A 93 5.89 -3.03 10.54
CA MET A 93 6.67 -4.04 11.27
C MET A 93 6.91 -5.27 10.41
N ILE A 94 5.89 -5.74 9.70
CA ILE A 94 6.03 -6.83 8.71
C ILE A 94 7.05 -6.44 7.63
N ALA A 95 6.93 -5.22 7.08
CA ALA A 95 7.83 -4.71 6.06
C ALA A 95 9.28 -4.72 6.55
N LYS A 96 9.55 -4.13 7.73
CA LYS A 96 10.87 -4.09 8.35
C LYS A 96 11.43 -5.50 8.58
N HIS A 97 10.61 -6.43 9.10
CA HIS A 97 11.00 -7.83 9.29
C HIS A 97 11.39 -8.51 7.96
N LYS A 98 10.74 -8.13 6.85
CA LYS A 98 11.08 -8.59 5.50
C LYS A 98 12.21 -7.79 4.83
N GLY A 99 12.84 -6.85 5.53
CA GLY A 99 13.91 -5.99 5.00
C GLY A 99 13.43 -4.84 4.12
N ILE A 100 12.11 -4.60 4.06
CA ILE A 100 11.49 -3.53 3.26
C ILE A 100 11.41 -2.27 4.13
N ASN A 101 12.37 -1.38 3.96
CA ASN A 101 12.49 -0.15 4.76
C ASN A 101 11.89 1.09 4.07
N GLU A 102 11.79 1.06 2.74
CA GLU A 102 11.28 2.15 1.92
C GLU A 102 10.05 1.70 1.13
N TYR A 103 9.22 2.65 0.72
CA TYR A 103 8.07 2.40 -0.16
C TYR A 103 7.13 1.28 0.33
N VAL A 104 6.94 1.18 1.65
CA VAL A 104 6.14 0.12 2.28
C VAL A 104 4.72 0.07 1.68
N PRO A 105 4.33 -1.04 1.02
CA PRO A 105 3.02 -1.16 0.41
C PRO A 105 1.92 -1.41 1.44
N TYR A 106 0.69 -1.06 1.08
CA TYR A 106 -0.52 -1.44 1.78
C TYR A 106 -1.16 -2.65 1.12
N VAL A 107 -1.41 -3.69 1.91
CA VAL A 107 -1.96 -4.96 1.43
C VAL A 107 -3.13 -5.43 2.29
N TYR A 108 -4.22 -5.88 1.66
CA TYR A 108 -5.37 -6.47 2.36
C TYR A 108 -6.40 -7.10 1.42
N GLY A 109 -6.89 -8.30 1.74
CA GLY A 109 -8.06 -8.86 1.03
C GLY A 109 -7.89 -8.92 -0.49
N GLY A 110 -6.63 -9.09 -0.94
CA GLY A 110 -6.27 -9.07 -2.34
C GLY A 110 -6.05 -7.67 -2.95
N LEU A 111 -6.11 -6.59 -2.17
CA LEU A 111 -5.64 -5.26 -2.53
C LEU A 111 -4.13 -5.15 -2.33
N SER A 112 -3.44 -4.45 -3.21
CA SER A 112 -1.99 -4.28 -3.16
C SER A 112 -1.61 -2.90 -3.68
N PHE A 113 -1.62 -1.89 -2.80
CA PHE A 113 -1.23 -0.53 -3.14
C PHE A 113 0.22 -0.27 -2.78
N SER A 114 1.06 -0.09 -3.79
CA SER A 114 2.44 0.31 -3.60
C SER A 114 2.62 1.80 -3.90
N PRO A 115 3.42 2.51 -3.11
CA PRO A 115 3.76 3.90 -3.41
C PRO A 115 4.75 3.99 -4.56
N LEU A 116 4.60 5.02 -5.40
CA LEU A 116 5.61 5.44 -6.36
C LEU A 116 6.63 6.39 -5.72
N LYS A 117 7.61 6.87 -6.49
CA LYS A 117 8.54 7.90 -6.04
C LYS A 117 7.78 9.16 -5.61
N THR A 118 8.23 9.76 -4.51
CA THR A 118 7.66 11.01 -4.00
C THR A 118 7.98 12.15 -4.97
N GLY A 119 6.99 12.96 -5.32
CA GLY A 119 7.20 14.17 -6.10
C GLY A 119 7.91 15.26 -5.29
N GLU A 120 8.35 16.32 -5.98
CA GLU A 120 9.07 17.45 -5.38
C GLU A 120 8.33 18.12 -4.21
N ASN A 121 6.99 18.10 -4.25
CA ASN A 121 6.11 18.66 -3.23
C ASN A 121 5.87 17.72 -2.03
N GLY A 122 6.59 16.60 -1.94
CA GLY A 122 6.44 15.62 -0.85
C GLY A 122 5.18 14.75 -0.95
N THR A 123 4.40 14.90 -2.01
CA THR A 123 3.21 14.05 -2.27
C THR A 123 3.58 12.80 -3.05
N GLN A 124 2.83 11.73 -2.85
CA GLN A 124 3.16 10.42 -3.38
C GLN A 124 1.94 9.81 -4.07
N THR A 125 2.12 9.39 -5.31
CA THR A 125 1.14 8.61 -6.06
C THR A 125 1.22 7.15 -5.63
N TRP A 126 0.07 6.50 -5.51
CA TRP A 126 -0.03 5.09 -5.15
C TRP A 126 -0.69 4.31 -6.27
N ILE A 127 -0.24 3.08 -6.50
CA ILE A 127 -0.67 2.22 -7.60
C ILE A 127 -1.03 0.83 -7.09
N SER A 128 -2.12 0.27 -7.61
CA SER A 128 -2.49 -1.12 -7.39
C SER A 128 -1.63 -2.03 -8.28
N THR A 129 -0.54 -2.58 -7.75
CA THR A 129 0.44 -3.36 -8.52
C THR A 129 -0.12 -4.69 -9.02
N LYS A 130 -1.05 -5.29 -8.27
CA LYS A 130 -1.71 -6.55 -8.62
C LYS A 130 -2.66 -6.42 -9.82
N GLU A 131 -3.16 -5.22 -10.07
CA GLU A 131 -4.09 -4.95 -11.18
C GLU A 131 -3.38 -4.61 -12.49
N ILE A 132 -2.05 -4.53 -12.50
CA ILE A 132 -1.27 -4.31 -13.73
C ILE A 132 -1.26 -5.60 -14.57
N ASP A 133 -1.66 -5.49 -15.83
CA ASP A 133 -1.76 -6.60 -16.80
C ASP A 133 -0.68 -6.50 -17.89
N GLY A 134 -0.32 -5.28 -18.28
CA GLY A 134 0.68 -5.01 -19.31
C GLY A 134 1.64 -3.91 -18.91
N ARG A 135 2.88 -4.00 -19.41
CA ARG A 135 3.95 -3.02 -19.21
C ARG A 135 4.74 -2.88 -20.50
N GLN A 136 5.21 -1.67 -20.77
CA GLN A 136 6.08 -1.36 -21.90
C GLN A 136 6.96 -0.17 -21.52
N GLU A 137 8.26 -0.25 -21.84
CA GLU A 137 9.17 0.89 -21.70
C GLU A 137 8.64 2.09 -22.49
N HIS A 138 8.76 3.28 -21.89
CA HIS A 138 8.47 4.53 -22.58
C HIS A 138 9.74 5.03 -23.29
N ASN A 139 9.58 5.98 -24.22
CA ASN A 139 10.73 6.64 -24.87
C ASN A 139 11.63 7.40 -23.88
N ASP A 140 11.12 7.69 -22.68
CA ASP A 140 11.87 8.28 -21.58
C ASP A 140 12.15 7.18 -20.55
N PHE A 141 13.43 6.97 -20.25
CA PHE A 141 13.92 5.94 -19.34
C PHE A 141 13.40 6.07 -17.89
N HIS A 142 12.83 7.22 -17.52
CA HIS A 142 12.22 7.43 -16.21
C HIS A 142 10.71 7.17 -16.19
N HIS A 143 10.12 6.84 -17.35
CA HIS A 143 8.70 6.60 -17.49
C HIS A 143 8.41 5.17 -17.94
N LEU A 144 7.28 4.64 -17.47
CA LEU A 144 6.76 3.34 -17.85
C LEU A 144 5.34 3.49 -18.34
N LYS A 145 5.02 2.82 -19.45
CA LYS A 145 3.67 2.67 -19.94
C LYS A 145 3.06 1.38 -19.38
N ILE A 146 1.89 1.48 -18.77
CA ILE A 146 1.20 0.35 -18.13
C ILE A 146 -0.26 0.23 -18.57
N TRP A 147 -0.81 -0.96 -18.43
CA TRP A 147 -2.22 -1.26 -18.60
C TRP A 147 -2.74 -2.00 -17.37
N PHE A 148 -3.95 -1.64 -16.94
CA PHE A 148 -4.65 -2.36 -15.88
C PHE A 148 -5.60 -3.41 -16.48
N LYS A 149 -5.86 -4.47 -15.70
CA LYS A 149 -6.79 -5.53 -16.06
C LYS A 149 -8.17 -4.96 -16.44
N GLY A 150 -8.68 -5.37 -17.58
CA GLY A 150 -10.00 -4.93 -18.08
C GLY A 150 -10.08 -3.43 -18.47
N VAL A 151 -8.96 -2.72 -18.50
CA VAL A 151 -8.89 -1.31 -18.88
C VAL A 151 -8.09 -1.15 -20.19
N PRO A 152 -8.73 -0.74 -21.30
CA PRO A 152 -8.04 -0.57 -22.57
C PRO A 152 -7.15 0.68 -22.62
N THR A 153 -7.36 1.66 -21.73
CA THR A 153 -6.55 2.88 -21.68
C THR A 153 -5.16 2.58 -21.11
N ALA A 154 -4.12 3.01 -21.83
CA ALA A 154 -2.75 2.99 -21.32
C ALA A 154 -2.49 4.16 -20.37
N PHE A 155 -1.59 3.96 -19.40
CA PHE A 155 -1.16 4.97 -18.45
C PHE A 155 0.34 5.17 -18.52
N ILE A 156 0.81 6.41 -18.44
CA ILE A 156 2.23 6.73 -18.29
C ILE A 156 2.48 7.11 -16.84
N ILE A 157 3.43 6.43 -16.20
CA ILE A 157 3.81 6.67 -14.80
C ILE A 157 5.30 7.00 -14.72
N ASN A 158 5.67 7.87 -13.77
CA ASN A 158 7.05 8.21 -13.46
C ASN A 158 7.69 7.10 -12.60
N ALA A 159 7.99 5.99 -13.25
CA ALA A 159 8.65 4.83 -12.68
C ALA A 159 9.35 4.04 -13.80
N THR A 160 10.34 3.23 -13.43
CA THR A 160 10.96 2.27 -14.35
C THR A 160 10.28 0.91 -14.22
N GLU A 161 10.48 0.03 -15.21
CA GLU A 161 9.99 -1.35 -15.13
C GLU A 161 10.55 -2.07 -13.90
N HIS A 162 11.86 -1.95 -13.67
CA HIS A 162 12.53 -2.53 -12.51
C HIS A 162 11.90 -2.06 -11.19
N PHE A 163 11.63 -0.75 -11.06
CA PHE A 163 11.00 -0.20 -9.85
C PHE A 163 9.60 -0.81 -9.63
N ILE A 164 8.77 -0.93 -10.67
CA ILE A 164 7.43 -1.53 -10.54
C ILE A 164 7.51 -3.02 -10.22
N PHE A 165 8.48 -3.73 -10.80
CA PHE A 165 8.73 -5.13 -10.49
C PHE A 165 9.06 -5.31 -9.00
N GLU A 166 10.00 -4.54 -8.46
CA GLU A 166 10.35 -4.57 -7.04
C GLU A 166 9.14 -4.26 -6.15
N ARG A 167 8.40 -3.18 -6.46
CA ARG A 167 7.22 -2.80 -5.68
C ARG A 167 6.11 -3.86 -5.70
N SER A 168 5.99 -4.62 -6.78
CA SER A 168 5.07 -5.77 -6.85
C SER A 168 5.58 -6.95 -6.03
N ALA A 169 6.89 -7.23 -6.05
CA ALA A 169 7.49 -8.29 -5.25
C ALA A 169 7.39 -8.00 -3.74
N ASP A 170 7.68 -6.76 -3.33
CA ASP A 170 7.52 -6.27 -1.96
C ASP A 170 6.08 -6.45 -1.47
N ALA A 171 5.11 -6.02 -2.28
CA ALA A 171 3.71 -6.16 -1.90
C ALA A 171 3.27 -7.62 -1.79
N ASN A 172 3.73 -8.50 -2.68
CA ASN A 172 3.48 -9.94 -2.56
C ASN A 172 4.10 -10.55 -1.30
N LEU A 173 5.29 -10.09 -0.90
CA LEU A 173 5.92 -10.53 0.36
C LEU A 173 5.12 -10.12 1.58
N ILE A 174 4.68 -8.86 1.65
CA ILE A 174 3.86 -8.38 2.77
C ILE A 174 2.49 -9.06 2.76
N GLN A 175 1.85 -9.25 1.60
CA GLN A 175 0.54 -9.91 1.49
C GLN A 175 0.60 -11.34 2.04
N ARG A 176 1.62 -12.14 1.65
CA ARG A 176 1.79 -13.50 2.19
C ARG A 176 1.98 -13.52 3.70
N ALA A 177 2.79 -12.61 4.23
CA ALA A 177 3.02 -12.50 5.67
C ALA A 177 1.74 -12.08 6.42
N HIS A 178 0.98 -11.13 5.87
CA HIS A 178 -0.31 -10.70 6.38
C HIS A 178 -1.31 -11.86 6.42
N ASP A 179 -1.47 -12.59 5.31
CA ASP A 179 -2.42 -13.71 5.21
C ASP A 179 -2.06 -14.86 6.15
N SER A 180 -0.76 -15.16 6.29
CA SER A 180 -0.26 -16.15 7.25
C SER A 180 -0.61 -15.77 8.69
N LEU A 181 -0.40 -14.49 9.06
CA LEU A 181 -0.70 -14.00 10.41
C LEU A 181 -2.22 -14.03 10.70
N ILE A 182 -3.07 -13.59 9.76
CA ILE A 182 -4.53 -13.66 9.92
C ILE A 182 -5.00 -15.12 10.04
N HIS A 183 -4.48 -16.02 9.20
CA HIS A 183 -4.83 -17.44 9.26
C HIS A 183 -4.50 -18.04 10.63
N GLN A 184 -3.33 -17.73 11.17
CA GLN A 184 -2.93 -18.20 12.50
C GLN A 184 -3.74 -17.58 13.63
N MET A 185 -4.09 -16.29 13.55
CA MET A 185 -4.98 -15.66 14.52
C MET A 185 -6.37 -16.31 14.53
N ASN A 186 -6.91 -16.65 13.36
CA ASN A 186 -8.21 -17.33 13.25
C ASN A 186 -8.17 -18.76 13.81
N LEU A 187 -7.08 -19.48 13.57
CA LEU A 187 -6.83 -20.77 14.22
C LEU A 187 -6.77 -20.59 15.75
N ALA A 188 -6.03 -19.58 16.23
CA ALA A 188 -5.90 -19.22 17.65
C ALA A 188 -7.18 -18.92 18.39
N THR A 189 -8.19 -18.41 17.69
CA THR A 189 -9.48 -18.05 18.27
C THR A 189 -10.55 -19.12 18.07
N SER A 190 -10.23 -20.23 17.40
CA SER A 190 -11.16 -21.34 17.19
C SER A 190 -11.27 -22.28 18.40
N LEU A 191 -12.43 -22.94 18.55
CA LEU A 191 -12.70 -23.87 19.67
C LEU A 191 -11.88 -25.18 19.59
N ASP A 192 -11.41 -25.55 18.42
CA ASP A 192 -10.63 -26.78 18.16
C ASP A 192 -9.17 -26.70 18.68
N PHE A 193 -8.83 -25.65 19.43
CA PHE A 193 -7.47 -25.13 19.50
C PHE A 193 -6.77 -25.24 20.86
N GLN A 194 -7.44 -25.69 21.92
CA GLN A 194 -6.86 -25.63 23.27
C GLN A 194 -5.71 -26.64 23.51
N GLU A 195 -5.57 -27.71 22.72
CA GLU A 195 -4.46 -28.68 22.89
C GLU A 195 -3.36 -28.59 21.81
N SER A 196 -3.71 -28.35 20.53
CA SER A 196 -2.73 -28.44 19.43
C SER A 196 -1.83 -27.20 19.27
N TYR A 197 -2.24 -26.03 19.76
CA TYR A 197 -1.49 -24.79 19.54
C TYR A 197 -0.18 -24.69 20.31
N ASN A 198 -0.14 -25.25 21.52
CA ASN A 198 1.10 -25.28 22.31
C ASN A 198 2.17 -26.15 21.62
N LEU A 199 1.76 -27.13 20.81
CA LEU A 199 2.65 -27.97 20.00
C LEU A 199 2.99 -27.36 18.63
N PHE A 200 2.10 -26.53 18.06
CA PHE A 200 2.27 -25.90 16.74
C PHE A 200 2.88 -24.50 16.77
N ARG A 201 3.09 -23.90 17.96
CA ARG A 201 4.01 -22.76 18.11
C ARG A 201 5.33 -23.18 17.46
N VAL A 202 5.80 -22.38 16.51
CA VAL A 202 7.18 -22.32 15.99
C VAL A 202 7.54 -23.12 14.73
N ALA A 203 7.02 -24.32 14.47
CA ALA A 203 7.80 -25.23 13.61
C ALA A 203 7.54 -25.18 12.08
N ASN A 204 6.33 -24.87 11.59
CA ASN A 204 5.94 -25.31 10.24
C ASN A 204 5.63 -24.23 9.18
N PHE A 205 5.89 -22.94 9.44
CA PHE A 205 5.86 -21.92 8.38
C PHE A 205 7.27 -21.44 8.06
N LYS A 206 7.62 -21.44 6.76
CA LYS A 206 8.90 -20.94 6.23
C LYS A 206 9.18 -19.47 6.57
N GLU A 207 8.14 -18.74 6.99
CA GLU A 207 8.11 -17.33 7.34
C GLU A 207 7.62 -17.17 8.79
N SER A 208 8.34 -17.80 9.75
CA SER A 208 7.93 -17.92 11.15
C SER A 208 7.49 -16.59 11.78
N PRO A 209 6.20 -16.43 12.13
CA PRO A 209 5.69 -15.20 12.73
C PRO A 209 6.16 -15.00 14.15
N LEU A 210 6.85 -15.95 14.79
CA LEU A 210 7.47 -15.71 16.09
C LEU A 210 8.63 -14.73 16.01
N ALA A 211 9.42 -14.78 14.94
CA ALA A 211 10.44 -13.78 14.71
C ALA A 211 9.77 -12.39 14.54
N LEU A 212 8.68 -12.32 13.78
CA LEU A 212 7.88 -11.10 13.67
C LEU A 212 7.28 -10.65 15.03
N PHE A 213 6.77 -11.57 15.85
CA PHE A 213 6.22 -11.25 17.17
C PHE A 213 7.31 -10.76 18.13
N SER A 214 8.49 -11.36 18.10
CA SER A 214 9.66 -10.90 18.83
C SER A 214 10.06 -9.50 18.36
N ASP A 215 10.19 -9.26 17.05
CA ASP A 215 10.52 -7.95 16.48
C ASP A 215 9.48 -6.88 16.86
N ILE A 216 8.19 -7.25 16.86
CA ILE A 216 7.09 -6.38 17.31
C ILE A 216 7.24 -6.06 18.80
N LYS A 217 7.46 -7.06 19.65
CA LYS A 217 7.65 -6.86 21.09
C LYS A 217 8.88 -6.00 21.38
N GLU A 218 9.98 -6.23 20.67
CA GLU A 218 11.18 -5.40 20.76
C GLU A 218 10.90 -3.93 20.43
N ASP A 219 10.19 -3.66 19.32
CA ASP A 219 9.83 -2.28 18.94
C ASP A 219 8.93 -1.61 19.98
N VAL A 220 7.96 -2.35 20.53
CA VAL A 220 7.07 -1.86 21.60
C VAL A 220 7.86 -1.53 22.87
N VAL A 221 8.75 -2.42 23.31
CA VAL A 221 9.61 -2.20 24.49
C VAL A 221 10.53 -1.00 24.26
N LYS A 222 11.18 -0.91 23.09
CA LYS A 222 12.04 0.23 22.72
C LYS A 222 11.26 1.54 22.77
N LYS A 223 10.02 1.58 22.28
CA LYS A 223 9.15 2.77 22.36
C LYS A 223 8.74 3.10 23.80
N ALA A 224 8.42 2.10 24.61
CA ALA A 224 8.06 2.28 26.00
C ALA A 224 9.23 2.87 26.81
N PHE A 225 10.44 2.34 26.64
CA PHE A 225 11.64 2.88 27.28
C PHE A 225 11.92 4.32 26.85
N LYS A 226 11.86 4.63 25.54
CA LYS A 226 12.02 6.01 25.05
C LYS A 226 10.98 6.96 25.66
N HIS A 227 9.72 6.54 25.75
CA HIS A 227 8.66 7.35 26.33
C HIS A 227 8.87 7.59 27.83
N ALA A 228 9.36 6.58 28.55
CA ALA A 228 9.69 6.67 29.97
C ALA A 228 11.00 7.44 30.25
N GLY A 229 11.75 7.86 29.22
CA GLY A 229 13.06 8.50 29.38
C GLY A 229 14.14 7.56 29.91
N TYR A 230 13.96 6.25 29.74
CA TYR A 230 14.91 5.25 30.19
C TYR A 230 16.00 5.05 29.12
N GLU A 231 17.28 5.15 29.50
CA GLU A 231 18.38 4.71 28.64
C GLU A 231 18.47 3.18 28.67
N PHE A 232 18.56 2.55 27.50
CA PHE A 232 18.56 1.09 27.39
C PHE A 232 19.56 0.61 26.34
N THR A 233 20.00 -0.63 26.50
CA THR A 233 20.77 -1.40 25.51
C THR A 233 19.89 -2.42 24.82
N ASP A 234 20.36 -3.00 23.71
CA ASP A 234 19.63 -4.10 23.05
C ASP A 234 19.46 -5.32 23.97
N LYS A 235 20.41 -5.59 24.88
CA LYS A 235 20.29 -6.67 25.87
C LYS A 235 19.14 -6.46 26.86
N ASP A 236 18.89 -5.21 27.26
CA ASP A 236 17.78 -4.88 28.16
C ASP A 236 16.43 -5.13 27.49
N VAL A 237 16.34 -4.80 26.19
CA VAL A 237 15.16 -5.07 25.37
C VAL A 237 14.94 -6.57 25.21
N GLU A 238 15.97 -7.33 24.82
CA GLU A 238 15.91 -8.79 24.68
C GLU A 238 15.44 -9.47 25.97
N ALA A 239 15.96 -9.04 27.14
CA ALA A 239 15.59 -9.59 28.43
C ALA A 239 14.11 -9.37 28.77
N VAL A 240 13.56 -8.19 28.47
CA VAL A 240 12.13 -7.90 28.67
C VAL A 240 11.28 -8.69 27.68
N VAL A 241 11.66 -8.74 26.40
CA VAL A 241 10.91 -9.47 25.37
C VAL A 241 10.84 -10.96 25.69
N LYS A 242 11.94 -11.56 26.16
CA LYS A 242 11.98 -12.96 26.60
C LYS A 242 10.97 -13.23 27.73
N ARG A 243 10.93 -12.36 28.75
CA ARG A 243 9.96 -12.45 29.87
C ARG A 243 8.50 -12.28 29.44
N CYS A 244 8.24 -11.66 28.29
CA CYS A 244 6.89 -11.51 27.76
C CYS A 244 6.46 -12.66 26.83
N ILE A 245 7.36 -13.57 26.44
CA ILE A 245 7.10 -14.69 25.52
C ILE A 245 6.97 -16.04 26.27
N GLU A 246 7.63 -16.15 27.42
CA GLU A 246 7.46 -17.19 28.45
C GLU A 246 6.13 -17.02 29.20
#